data_AF-A0A256WFM6-F1
#
_entry.id   AF-A0A256WFM6-F1
#
_cell.length_a   1.000
_cell.length_b   1.000
_cell.length_c   1.000
_cell.angle_alpha   90.00
_cell.angle_beta   90.00
_cell.angle_gamma   90.00
#
_symmetry.space_group_name_H-M   'P 1'
#
loop_
_entity.id
_entity.type
_entity.pdbx_description
1 polymer ?
#
loop_
_entity_poly.entity_id
_entity_poly.type
_entity_poly.pdbx_seq_one_letter_code
_entity_poly.pdbx_strand_id
1 'polypeptide(L)'
;MIGLLNECLEKELLLLQTIIDLSEEQQQILVKFDLKAIETITVRIENAMLKLNEWSQKRIEIVANKLQIEQYEAKKLSFSDYQTYFGLEDKDDLIKKSYAEKTKKMYSINSVNRMLANRASHSIKDMVSIMMSGNNNACNVKI
;
A
#
# COMPACT_ATOMS: atom_id res chain seq x y z
N MET A 1 -23.93 -13.06 -11.27
CA MET A 1 -23.30 -11.76 -11.62
C MET A 1 -23.08 -10.91 -10.38
N ILE A 2 -24.09 -10.62 -9.56
CA ILE A 2 -23.93 -9.94 -8.26
C ILE A 2 -23.00 -10.72 -7.32
N GLY A 3 -23.14 -12.05 -7.24
CA GLY A 3 -22.24 -12.88 -6.43
C GLY A 3 -20.75 -12.80 -6.81
N LEU A 4 -20.44 -12.60 -8.10
CA LEU A 4 -19.04 -12.44 -8.55
C LEU A 4 -18.49 -11.05 -8.23
N LEU A 5 -19.34 -10.02 -8.27
CA LEU A 5 -18.97 -8.67 -7.85
C LEU A 5 -18.63 -8.65 -6.36
N ASN A 6 -19.48 -9.27 -5.52
CA ASN A 6 -19.26 -9.36 -4.09
C ASN A 6 -17.99 -10.17 -3.76
N GLU A 7 -17.75 -11.29 -4.46
CA GLU A 7 -16.50 -12.04 -4.33
C GLU A 7 -15.27 -11.15 -4.61
N CYS A 8 -15.30 -10.34 -5.67
CA CYS A 8 -14.19 -9.43 -5.99
C CYS A 8 -13.96 -8.43 -4.85
N LEU A 9 -15.03 -7.81 -4.35
CA LEU A 9 -14.96 -6.83 -3.26
C LEU A 9 -14.41 -7.45 -1.96
N GLU A 10 -14.84 -8.67 -1.62
CA GLU A 10 -14.34 -9.39 -0.45
C GLU A 10 -12.85 -9.74 -0.59
N LYS A 11 -12.42 -10.20 -1.77
CA LYS A 11 -11.00 -10.54 -2.04
C LYS A 11 -10.12 -9.31 -2.00
N GLU A 12 -10.57 -8.20 -2.57
CA GLU A 12 -9.86 -6.92 -2.49
C GLU A 12 -9.75 -6.43 -1.03
N LEU A 13 -10.81 -6.52 -0.22
CA LEU A 13 -10.75 -6.16 1.21
C LEU A 13 -9.74 -7.01 1.99
N LEU A 14 -9.70 -8.31 1.72
CA LEU A 14 -8.72 -9.22 2.34
C LEU A 14 -7.28 -8.84 1.95
N LEU A 15 -7.06 -8.53 0.68
CA LEU A 15 -5.75 -8.11 0.19
C LEU A 15 -5.35 -6.74 0.74
N LEU A 16 -6.27 -5.79 0.84
CA LEU A 16 -6.04 -4.50 1.50
C LEU A 16 -5.62 -4.69 2.96
N GLN A 17 -6.30 -5.58 3.71
CA GLN A 17 -5.90 -5.88 5.08
C GLN A 17 -4.51 -6.52 5.13
N THR A 18 -4.22 -7.47 4.23
CA THR A 18 -2.91 -8.11 4.14
C THR A 18 -1.80 -7.08 3.89
N ILE A 19 -2.03 -6.13 2.97
CA ILE A 19 -1.07 -5.06 2.67
C ILE A 19 -0.86 -4.16 3.87
N ILE A 20 -1.92 -3.84 4.62
CA ILE A 20 -1.83 -3.06 5.87
C ILE A 20 -0.94 -3.80 6.87
N ASP A 21 -1.20 -5.08 7.13
CA ASP A 21 -0.45 -5.87 8.11
C ASP A 21 1.04 -5.98 7.72
N LEU A 22 1.33 -6.23 6.44
CA LEU A 22 2.70 -6.25 5.92
C LEU A 22 3.37 -4.88 6.00
N SER A 23 2.63 -3.79 5.82
CA SER A 23 3.17 -2.43 5.89
C SER A 23 3.48 -2.03 7.33
N GLU A 24 2.68 -2.49 8.31
CA GLU A 24 2.97 -2.35 9.73
C GLU A 24 4.20 -3.19 10.13
N GLU A 25 4.32 -4.41 9.61
CA GLU A 25 5.53 -5.24 9.77
C GLU A 25 6.76 -4.52 9.21
N GLN A 26 6.66 -3.96 8.00
CA GLN A 26 7.73 -3.16 7.39
C GLN A 26 8.11 -1.95 8.25
N GLN A 27 7.13 -1.27 8.87
CA GLN A 27 7.40 -0.15 9.79
C GLN A 27 8.28 -0.60 10.96
N GLN A 28 7.97 -1.75 11.58
CA GLN A 28 8.76 -2.31 12.68
C GLN A 28 10.18 -2.70 12.25
N ILE A 29 10.33 -3.22 11.02
CA ILE A 29 11.64 -3.58 10.46
C ILE A 29 12.46 -2.32 10.14
N LEU A 30 11.83 -1.27 9.58
CA LEU A 30 12.49 0.01 9.28
C LEU A 30 13.10 0.66 10.52
N VAL A 31 12.45 0.53 11.68
CA VAL A 31 12.99 1.01 12.97
C VAL A 31 14.28 0.25 13.37
N LYS A 32 14.41 -1.01 12.96
CA LYS A 32 15.57 -1.87 13.27
C LYS A 32 16.70 -1.78 12.26
N PHE A 33 16.49 -1.09 11.12
CA PHE A 33 17.45 -0.98 10.02
C PHE A 33 17.92 -2.32 9.42
N ASP A 34 17.08 -3.36 9.47
CA ASP A 34 17.39 -4.66 8.86
C ASP A 34 17.07 -4.64 7.36
N LEU A 35 18.08 -4.34 6.55
CA LEU A 35 17.94 -4.21 5.09
C LEU A 35 17.42 -5.49 4.41
N LYS A 36 17.86 -6.67 4.87
CA LYS A 36 17.46 -7.94 4.27
C LYS A 36 15.99 -8.25 4.56
N ALA A 37 15.54 -7.96 5.78
CA ALA A 37 14.13 -8.07 6.14
C ALA A 37 13.28 -7.02 5.40
N ILE A 38 13.79 -5.80 5.17
CA ILE A 38 13.12 -4.76 4.37
C ILE A 38 12.89 -5.23 2.92
N GLU A 39 13.90 -5.81 2.29
CA GLU A 39 13.77 -6.34 0.92
C GLU A 39 12.72 -7.45 0.86
N THR A 40 12.79 -8.39 1.81
CA THR A 40 11.86 -9.52 1.88
C THR A 40 10.41 -9.07 2.08
N ILE A 41 10.15 -8.13 2.99
CA ILE A 41 8.79 -7.63 3.23
C ILE A 41 8.28 -6.80 2.06
N THR A 42 9.14 -6.06 1.37
CA THR A 42 8.78 -5.27 0.19
C THR A 42 8.29 -6.15 -0.94
N VAL A 43 8.99 -7.26 -1.24
CA VAL A 43 8.54 -8.24 -2.24
C VAL A 43 7.18 -8.84 -1.88
N ARG A 44 6.91 -9.10 -0.58
CA ARG A 44 5.60 -9.59 -0.13
C ARG A 44 4.49 -8.56 -0.34
N ILE A 45 4.76 -7.28 -0.07
CA ILE A 45 3.84 -6.17 -0.31
C ILE A 45 3.54 -6.04 -1.80
N GLU A 46 4.56 -6.04 -2.66
CA GLU A 46 4.41 -5.94 -4.12
C GLU A 46 3.55 -7.08 -4.67
N ASN A 47 3.79 -8.31 -4.24
CA ASN A 47 2.98 -9.47 -4.63
C ASN A 47 1.50 -9.33 -4.21
N ALA A 48 1.23 -8.79 -3.02
CA ALA A 48 -0.14 -8.53 -2.57
C ALA A 48 -0.80 -7.41 -3.38
N MET A 49 -0.06 -6.36 -3.75
CA MET A 49 -0.55 -5.26 -4.60
C MET A 49 -0.85 -5.72 -6.03
N LEU A 50 -0.03 -6.60 -6.61
CA LEU A 50 -0.29 -7.20 -7.92
C LEU A 50 -1.63 -7.97 -7.92
N LYS A 51 -1.83 -8.84 -6.92
CA LYS A 51 -3.11 -9.56 -6.76
C LYS A 51 -4.29 -8.62 -6.56
N LEU A 52 -4.12 -7.53 -5.80
CA LEU A 52 -5.17 -6.53 -5.60
C LEU A 52 -5.57 -5.89 -6.92
N ASN A 53 -4.59 -5.56 -7.78
CA ASN A 53 -4.84 -5.02 -9.11
C ASN A 53 -5.58 -6.03 -10.02
N GLU A 54 -5.21 -7.31 -9.98
CA GLU A 54 -5.91 -8.36 -10.74
C GLU A 54 -7.40 -8.45 -10.37
N TRP A 55 -7.71 -8.47 -9.08
CA TRP A 55 -9.10 -8.51 -8.60
C TRP A 55 -9.87 -7.22 -8.90
N SER A 56 -9.22 -6.07 -8.76
CA SER A 56 -9.80 -4.77 -9.14
C SER A 56 -10.14 -4.70 -10.63
N GLN A 57 -9.24 -5.19 -11.48
CA GLN A 57 -9.47 -5.24 -12.93
C GLN A 57 -10.62 -6.19 -13.27
N LYS A 58 -10.70 -7.35 -12.63
CA LYS A 58 -11.83 -8.28 -12.77
C LYS A 58 -13.16 -7.64 -12.35
N ARG A 59 -13.17 -6.89 -11.23
CA ARG A 59 -14.34 -6.11 -10.80
C ARG A 59 -14.76 -5.11 -11.86
N ILE A 60 -13.81 -4.33 -12.38
CA ILE A 60 -14.05 -3.31 -13.42
C ILE A 60 -14.67 -3.94 -14.66
N GLU A 61 -14.17 -5.09 -15.11
CA GLU A 61 -14.71 -5.83 -16.25
C GLU A 61 -16.16 -6.30 -16.00
N ILE A 62 -16.45 -6.83 -14.81
CA ILE A 62 -17.81 -7.24 -14.43
C ILE A 62 -18.76 -6.03 -14.48
N VAL A 63 -18.33 -4.90 -13.93
CA VAL A 63 -19.14 -3.68 -13.86
C VAL A 63 -19.34 -3.07 -15.26
N ALA A 64 -18.27 -2.96 -16.05
CA ALA A 64 -18.31 -2.46 -17.42
C ALA A 64 -19.27 -3.28 -18.29
N ASN A 65 -19.16 -4.61 -18.24
CA ASN A 65 -20.01 -5.50 -19.01
C ASN A 65 -21.48 -5.44 -18.58
N LYS A 66 -21.75 -5.30 -17.27
CA LYS A 66 -23.12 -5.23 -16.75
C LYS A 66 -23.80 -3.91 -17.12
N LEU A 67 -23.07 -2.80 -17.06
CA LEU A 67 -23.60 -1.47 -17.34
C LEU A 67 -23.47 -1.06 -18.81
N GLN A 68 -22.81 -1.88 -19.62
CA GLN A 68 -22.49 -1.59 -21.04
C GLN A 68 -21.74 -0.26 -21.22
N ILE A 69 -20.80 0.00 -20.31
CA ILE A 69 -19.94 1.19 -20.33
C ILE A 69 -18.49 0.79 -20.59
N GLU A 70 -17.66 1.77 -20.95
CA GLU A 70 -16.23 1.51 -21.09
C GLU A 70 -15.55 1.24 -19.74
N GLN A 71 -14.47 0.45 -19.75
CA GLN A 71 -13.72 0.14 -18.51
C GLN A 71 -13.21 1.40 -17.79
N TYR A 72 -12.88 2.45 -18.54
CA TYR A 72 -12.47 3.73 -17.97
C TYR A 72 -13.59 4.42 -17.19
N GLU A 73 -14.83 4.29 -17.65
CA GLU A 73 -16.00 4.81 -16.94
C GLU A 73 -16.31 3.95 -15.71
N ALA A 74 -16.23 2.62 -15.85
CA ALA A 74 -16.43 1.69 -14.74
C ALA A 74 -15.43 1.90 -13.59
N LYS A 75 -14.18 2.31 -13.90
CA LYS A 75 -13.15 2.67 -12.91
C LYS A 75 -13.51 3.88 -12.03
N LYS A 76 -14.38 4.77 -12.51
CA LYS A 76 -14.75 6.01 -11.82
C LYS A 76 -15.96 5.87 -10.92
N LEU A 77 -16.67 4.74 -11.03
CA LEU A 77 -17.88 4.51 -10.26
C LEU A 77 -17.54 4.43 -8.77
N SER A 78 -18.35 5.14 -7.99
CA SER A 78 -18.31 5.12 -6.54
C SER A 78 -19.04 3.89 -6.00
N PHE A 79 -18.80 3.57 -4.73
CA PHE A 79 -19.55 2.52 -4.03
C PHE A 79 -21.07 2.81 -3.99
N SER A 80 -21.47 4.08 -3.96
CA SER A 80 -22.88 4.48 -4.01
C SER A 80 -23.52 4.19 -5.37
N ASP A 81 -22.73 4.29 -6.45
CA ASP A 81 -23.19 3.88 -7.78
C ASP A 81 -23.43 2.37 -7.83
N TYR A 82 -22.58 1.59 -7.16
CA TYR A 82 -22.78 0.15 -7.06
C TYR A 82 -24.08 -0.21 -6.32
N GLN A 83 -24.42 0.53 -5.26
CA GLN A 83 -25.72 0.37 -4.58
C GLN A 83 -26.89 0.64 -5.52
N THR A 84 -26.81 1.71 -6.29
CA THR A 84 -27.88 2.11 -7.23
C THR A 84 -28.05 1.10 -8.36
N TYR A 85 -26.97 0.60 -8.96
CA TYR A 85 -27.03 -0.23 -10.16
C TYR A 85 -27.15 -1.74 -9.89
N PHE A 86 -26.67 -2.22 -8.74
CA PHE A 86 -26.60 -3.66 -8.44
C PHE A 86 -27.53 -4.10 -7.31
N GLY A 87 -28.24 -3.17 -6.66
CA GLY A 87 -29.18 -3.49 -5.58
C GLY A 87 -28.47 -4.06 -4.35
N LEU A 88 -27.35 -3.45 -3.99
CA LEU A 88 -26.55 -3.83 -2.82
C LEU A 88 -27.31 -3.46 -1.52
N GLU A 89 -27.46 -4.42 -0.60
CA GLU A 89 -28.23 -4.33 0.66
C GLU A 89 -27.33 -3.88 1.85
N ASP A 90 -27.85 -3.83 3.07
CA ASP A 90 -27.15 -3.37 4.31
C ASP A 90 -25.75 -3.98 4.54
N LYS A 91 -25.50 -5.21 4.06
CA LYS A 91 -24.19 -5.87 4.13
C LYS A 91 -23.11 -5.10 3.36
N ASP A 92 -23.49 -4.34 2.35
CA ASP A 92 -22.59 -3.62 1.46
C ASP A 92 -22.18 -2.25 2.04
N ASP A 93 -22.94 -1.72 2.99
CA ASP A 93 -22.57 -0.53 3.77
C ASP A 93 -21.39 -0.82 4.72
N LEU A 94 -21.31 -2.04 5.26
CA LEU A 94 -20.15 -2.50 6.03
C LEU A 94 -18.91 -2.65 5.15
N ILE A 95 -19.07 -3.16 3.92
CA ILE A 95 -18.00 -3.28 2.93
C ILE A 95 -17.49 -1.88 2.56
N LYS A 96 -18.39 -0.93 2.25
CA LYS A 96 -18.05 0.47 1.96
C LYS A 96 -17.26 1.13 3.09
N LYS A 97 -17.72 1.00 4.33
CA LYS A 97 -16.99 1.51 5.52
C LYS A 97 -15.62 0.87 5.64
N SER A 98 -15.55 -0.46 5.50
CA SER A 98 -14.29 -1.21 5.58
C SER A 98 -13.29 -0.77 4.51
N TYR A 99 -13.72 -0.53 3.28
CA TYR A 99 -12.86 -0.01 2.21
C TYR A 99 -12.32 1.37 2.58
N ALA A 100 -13.20 2.31 2.94
CA ALA A 100 -12.80 3.67 3.28
C ALA A 100 -11.79 3.70 4.44
N GLU A 101 -12.05 2.91 5.49
CA GLU A 101 -11.15 2.77 6.65
C GLU A 101 -9.80 2.18 6.26
N LYS A 102 -9.78 1.07 5.51
CA LYS A 102 -8.54 0.41 5.09
C LYS A 102 -7.71 1.29 4.15
N THR A 103 -8.35 1.94 3.17
CA THR A 103 -7.66 2.87 2.27
C THR A 103 -7.04 4.03 3.06
N LYS A 104 -7.79 4.63 4.00
CA LYS A 104 -7.26 5.69 4.88
C LYS A 104 -6.08 5.20 5.71
N LYS A 105 -6.18 4.01 6.30
CA LYS A 105 -5.11 3.39 7.09
C LYS A 105 -3.86 3.14 6.24
N MET A 106 -4.03 2.63 5.02
CA MET A 106 -2.94 2.40 4.07
C MET A 106 -2.20 3.69 3.71
N TYR A 107 -2.92 4.79 3.44
CA TYR A 107 -2.29 6.10 3.20
C TYR A 107 -1.47 6.58 4.40
N SER A 108 -2.00 6.42 5.61
CA SER A 108 -1.30 6.79 6.84
C SER A 108 0.00 5.99 7.01
N ILE A 109 -0.05 4.66 6.87
CA ILE A 109 1.13 3.80 7.05
C ILE A 109 2.19 4.09 5.99
N ASN A 110 1.77 4.27 4.72
CA ASN A 110 2.70 4.60 3.64
C ASN A 110 3.44 5.92 3.91
N SER A 111 2.73 6.94 4.40
CA SER A 111 3.33 8.22 4.79
C SER A 111 4.42 8.04 5.86
N VAL A 112 4.15 7.22 6.88
CA VAL A 112 5.10 6.92 7.96
C VAL A 112 6.31 6.13 7.44
N ASN A 113 6.08 5.08 6.64
CA ASN A 113 7.17 4.26 6.10
C ASN A 113 8.09 5.09 5.18
N ARG A 114 7.53 6.01 4.38
CA ARG A 114 8.32 6.93 3.56
C ARG A 114 9.17 7.87 4.42
N MET A 115 8.63 8.38 5.51
CA MET A 115 9.38 9.21 6.47
C MET A 115 10.53 8.41 7.11
N LEU A 116 10.28 7.18 7.56
CA LEU A 116 11.29 6.31 8.18
C LEU A 116 12.40 5.95 7.19
N ALA A 117 12.06 5.59 5.95
CA ALA A 117 13.04 5.30 4.90
C ALA A 117 13.92 6.52 4.58
N ASN A 118 13.31 7.71 4.48
CA ASN A 118 14.05 8.96 4.29
C ASN A 118 14.98 9.26 5.46
N ARG A 119 14.53 9.04 6.71
CA ARG A 119 15.36 9.20 7.91
C ARG A 119 16.56 8.26 7.87
N ALA A 120 16.34 7.00 7.50
CA ALA A 120 17.42 6.02 7.36
C ALA A 120 18.45 6.44 6.31
N SER A 121 18.01 6.94 5.16
CA SER A 121 18.90 7.45 4.12
C SER A 121 19.75 8.63 4.62
N HIS A 122 19.16 9.56 5.36
CA HIS A 122 19.92 10.70 5.94
C HIS A 122 20.95 10.22 6.96
N SER A 123 20.59 9.34 7.89
CA SER A 123 21.55 8.81 8.87
C SER A 123 22.73 8.08 8.23
N ILE A 124 22.48 7.32 7.15
CA ILE A 124 23.57 6.68 6.39
C ILE A 124 24.47 7.72 5.72
N LYS A 125 23.89 8.76 5.09
CA LYS A 125 24.67 9.86 4.49
C LYS A 125 25.54 10.58 5.52
N ASP A 126 25.01 10.84 6.71
CA ASP A 126 25.75 11.48 7.80
C ASP A 126 26.91 10.60 8.28
N MET A 127 26.68 9.29 8.47
CA MET A 127 27.74 8.34 8.82
C MET A 127 28.84 8.29 7.76
N VAL A 128 28.46 8.21 6.47
CA VAL A 128 29.41 8.24 5.35
C VAL A 128 30.17 9.56 5.33
N SER A 129 29.50 10.70 5.52
CA SER A 129 30.14 12.01 5.57
C SER A 129 31.16 12.12 6.70
N ILE A 130 30.85 11.59 7.89
CA ILE A 130 31.77 11.54 9.03
C ILE A 130 32.98 10.66 8.70
N MET A 131 32.76 9.48 8.13
CA MET A 131 33.85 8.57 7.73
C MET A 131 34.76 9.18 6.65
N MET A 132 34.18 9.88 5.66
CA MET A 132 34.94 10.54 4.60
C MET A 132 35.63 11.83 5.06
N SER A 133 35.08 12.53 6.06
CA SER A 133 35.66 13.75 6.63
C SER A 133 36.69 13.48 7.73
N GLY A 134 36.67 12.29 8.33
CA GLY A 134 37.59 11.86 9.39
C GLY A 134 39.05 11.68 8.96
N ASN A 135 39.36 11.75 7.66
CA ASN A 135 40.72 11.58 7.14
C ASN A 135 41.48 12.90 6.91
N ASN A 136 40.90 14.06 7.25
CA ASN A 136 41.50 15.38 6.97
C ASN A 136 42.03 16.15 8.19
N ASN A 137 42.00 15.58 9.40
CA ASN A 137 42.60 16.19 10.59
C ASN A 137 43.62 15.26 11.26
N ALA A 138 44.62 14.79 10.50
CA ALA A 138 45.87 14.34 11.10
C ALA A 138 46.69 15.57 11.49
N CYS A 139 46.95 15.70 12.78
CA CYS A 139 47.79 16.67 13.48
C CYS A 139 48.88 17.37 12.62
N ASN A 140 48.71 18.67 12.37
CA ASN A 140 49.86 19.57 12.21
C ASN A 140 50.26 20.10 13.59
N VAL A 141 50.89 19.24 14.41
CA VAL A 141 51.69 19.73 15.54
C VAL A 141 53.06 20.10 14.97
N LYS A 142 53.34 21.41 14.87
CA LYS A 142 54.71 21.90 14.65
C LYS A 142 55.50 21.69 15.94
N ILE A 143 56.61 20.94 15.86
CA ILE A 143 57.71 21.01 16.84
C ILE A 143 58.50 22.28 16.54
#